data_AF-A0A9E3ZV33-F1
#
_entry.id   AF-A0A9E3ZV33-F1
#
_cell.length_a   1.000
_cell.length_b   1.000
_cell.length_c   1.000
_cell.angle_alpha   90.00
_cell.angle_beta   90.00
_cell.angle_gamma   90.00
#
_symmetry.space_group_name_H-M   'P 1'
#
loop_
_entity.id
_entity.type
_entity.pdbx_description
1 polymer ?
#
loop_
_entity_poly.entity_id
_entity_poly.type
_entity_poly.pdbx_seq_one_letter_code
_entity_poly.pdbx_strand_id
1 'polypeptide(L)'
;MAGGYRRVVTGHDAEGRSVFVSDGVPPDSGESPQGFGRCFVWHVPGPPVTPDSGGELPGEWTINPPPGAVNWMIMKLPPTGSPAAGDPKDPNFDPDRPGMHATDTIDLVYLLEGEIELFLDDSSVRLAAGDCVVQRGTMHAWQVLGDRPCVFGAQMLRSAAGGDPNHRGPGPRASEAPTGVGPRRVVTRIDDGGKSVFAGDGEPPNALLLEHGGGMAYVDIWQTLGPVHSPAAGGDAPLDSVELDPLGGGIAWKRVVIPPAAALAKLDGAKLGEEMRRRAPGMGRGGHHDPDTPGRHRTDTIDLVQILDGEITLTLDGDASVDLSAGDCVVQRGTWHTWTNRGDRPCVFQATLLTADPLELYR
;
A
#
# COMPACT_ATOMS: atom_id res chain seq x y z
N MET A 1 11.03 1.32 20.15
CA MET A 1 11.85 0.28 19.50
C MET A 1 12.70 0.99 18.45
N ALA A 2 14.01 1.08 18.64
CA ALA A 2 14.91 1.52 17.57
C ALA A 2 15.48 0.26 16.90
N GLY A 3 15.10 0.02 15.63
CA GLY A 3 15.57 -1.09 14.80
C GLY A 3 14.75 -2.39 14.96
N GLY A 4 14.16 -2.97 13.93
CA GLY A 4 13.98 -2.56 12.54
C GLY A 4 12.76 -3.31 12.02
N TYR A 5 12.09 -2.77 11.01
CA TYR A 5 11.00 -3.50 10.35
C TYR A 5 11.54 -4.81 9.82
N ARG A 6 10.76 -5.88 9.93
CA ARG A 6 11.07 -7.18 9.33
C ARG A 6 10.43 -7.24 7.96
N ARG A 7 11.16 -7.75 6.98
CA ARG A 7 10.68 -8.00 5.62
C ARG A 7 10.83 -9.48 5.29
N VAL A 8 9.72 -10.08 4.88
CA VAL A 8 9.68 -11.41 4.28
C VAL A 8 9.51 -11.24 2.77
N VAL A 9 10.33 -11.91 1.97
CA VAL A 9 10.23 -11.91 0.51
C VAL A 9 9.91 -13.32 0.05
N THR A 10 8.87 -13.47 -0.76
CA THR A 10 8.55 -14.76 -1.39
C THR A 10 9.08 -14.83 -2.82
N GLY A 11 9.03 -16.01 -3.41
CA GLY A 11 9.45 -16.25 -4.79
C GLY A 11 9.33 -17.71 -5.14
N HIS A 12 10.02 -18.12 -6.20
CA HIS A 12 9.97 -19.49 -6.71
C HIS A 12 11.35 -20.14 -6.65
N ASP A 13 11.38 -21.44 -6.34
CA ASP A 13 12.58 -22.25 -6.51
C ASP A 13 12.80 -22.66 -7.98
N ALA A 14 13.85 -23.44 -8.25
CA ALA A 14 14.19 -23.87 -9.61
C ALA A 14 13.12 -24.79 -10.25
N GLU A 15 12.24 -25.39 -9.43
CA GLU A 15 11.13 -26.23 -9.87
C GLU A 15 9.80 -25.46 -9.96
N GLY A 16 9.81 -24.15 -9.68
CA GLY A 16 8.62 -23.30 -9.72
C GLY A 16 7.73 -23.38 -8.48
N ARG A 17 8.19 -23.99 -7.37
CA ARG A 17 7.44 -24.05 -6.12
C ARG A 17 7.61 -22.76 -5.31
N SER A 18 6.58 -22.37 -4.57
CA SER A 18 6.63 -21.15 -3.77
C SER A 18 7.56 -21.32 -2.55
N VAL A 19 8.47 -20.38 -2.35
CA VAL A 19 9.44 -20.37 -1.25
C VAL A 19 9.58 -19.00 -0.61
N PHE A 20 10.05 -18.97 0.64
CA PHE A 20 10.57 -17.75 1.28
C PHE A 20 12.02 -17.54 0.83
N VAL A 21 12.26 -16.46 0.10
CA VAL A 21 13.58 -16.09 -0.44
C VAL A 21 14.44 -15.43 0.63
N SER A 22 13.84 -14.56 1.45
CA SER A 22 14.52 -13.95 2.59
C SER A 22 13.53 -13.57 3.69
N ASP A 23 14.04 -13.52 4.92
CA ASP A 23 13.32 -13.10 6.12
C ASP A 23 14.31 -12.40 7.05
N GLY A 24 14.11 -11.11 7.29
CA GLY A 24 14.96 -10.34 8.18
C GLY A 24 14.76 -8.84 8.05
N VAL A 25 15.67 -8.07 8.65
CA VAL A 25 15.64 -6.61 8.56
C VAL A 25 16.07 -6.17 7.14
N PRO A 26 15.33 -5.25 6.47
CA PRO A 26 15.77 -4.72 5.19
C PRO A 26 17.17 -4.10 5.27
N PRO A 27 18.05 -4.42 4.31
CA PRO A 27 19.48 -4.11 4.42
C PRO A 27 19.78 -2.61 4.43
N ASP A 28 19.00 -1.79 3.72
CA ASP A 28 19.13 -0.33 3.73
C ASP A 28 18.15 0.30 4.76
N SER A 29 18.45 0.03 6.03
CA SER A 29 17.74 0.60 7.18
C SER A 29 18.72 1.32 8.12
N GLY A 30 18.33 2.48 8.65
CA GLY A 30 19.15 3.24 9.57
C GLY A 30 18.41 4.43 10.19
N GLU A 31 18.99 4.99 11.23
CA GLU A 31 18.50 6.20 11.89
C GLU A 31 19.66 7.18 12.10
N SER A 32 19.44 8.44 11.76
CA SER A 32 20.43 9.50 11.98
C SER A 32 20.54 9.84 13.47
N PRO A 33 21.63 10.46 13.92
CA PRO A 33 21.76 10.94 15.30
C PRO A 33 20.66 11.93 15.73
N GLN A 34 20.01 12.59 14.76
CA GLN A 34 18.92 13.54 14.96
C GLN A 34 17.55 12.85 15.04
N GLY A 35 17.49 11.52 14.95
CA GLY A 35 16.26 10.74 15.10
C GLY A 35 15.46 10.55 13.80
N PHE A 36 16.00 10.97 12.66
CA PHE A 36 15.42 10.69 11.35
C PHE A 36 15.72 9.26 10.95
N GLY A 37 14.69 8.42 10.87
CA GLY A 37 14.80 7.01 10.53
C GLY A 37 14.33 6.72 9.12
N ARG A 38 15.01 5.78 8.47
CA ARG A 38 14.66 5.25 7.16
C ARG A 38 14.77 3.73 7.19
N CYS A 39 13.79 3.06 6.60
CA CYS A 39 13.85 1.65 6.25
C CYS A 39 13.40 1.51 4.80
N PHE A 40 14.32 1.20 3.89
CA PHE A 40 13.98 0.93 2.51
C PHE A 40 13.54 -0.52 2.37
N VAL A 41 12.28 -0.74 1.97
CA VAL A 41 11.67 -2.07 2.00
C VAL A 41 11.81 -2.78 0.66
N TRP A 42 11.44 -2.14 -0.46
CA TRP A 42 11.53 -2.76 -1.78
C TRP A 42 11.60 -1.72 -2.90
N HIS A 43 12.33 -2.06 -3.96
CA HIS A 43 12.44 -1.27 -5.19
C HIS A 43 11.92 -2.08 -6.38
N VAL A 44 11.07 -1.48 -7.20
CA VAL A 44 10.72 -2.00 -8.53
C VAL A 44 11.23 -0.99 -9.57
N PRO A 45 12.19 -1.34 -10.44
CA PRO A 45 12.92 -0.38 -11.29
C PRO A 45 12.12 0.17 -12.47
N GLY A 46 10.89 -0.30 -12.69
CA GLY A 46 10.01 0.07 -13.78
C GLY A 46 8.65 -0.61 -13.65
N PRO A 47 7.78 -0.50 -14.66
CA PRO A 47 6.57 -1.31 -14.72
C PRO A 47 6.93 -2.81 -14.56
N PRO A 48 6.31 -3.55 -13.63
CA PRO A 48 6.63 -4.95 -13.44
C PRO A 48 6.40 -5.73 -14.73
N VAL A 49 7.41 -6.48 -15.16
CA VAL A 49 7.27 -7.41 -16.29
C VAL A 49 6.77 -8.75 -15.76
N THR A 50 7.35 -9.23 -14.67
CA THR A 50 6.91 -10.46 -13.98
C THR A 50 6.73 -10.22 -12.48
N PRO A 51 6.03 -11.11 -11.76
CA PRO A 51 5.99 -11.11 -10.29
C PRO A 51 7.37 -11.16 -9.63
N ASP A 52 8.41 -11.58 -10.36
CA ASP A 52 9.77 -11.59 -9.86
C ASP A 52 10.48 -10.23 -9.95
N SER A 53 9.86 -9.21 -10.56
CA SER A 53 10.48 -7.90 -10.77
C SER A 53 10.81 -7.19 -9.43
N GLY A 54 11.88 -6.41 -9.43
CA GLY A 54 12.31 -5.64 -8.28
C GLY A 54 13.34 -6.34 -7.40
N GLY A 55 13.71 -5.68 -6.30
CA GLY A 55 14.78 -6.10 -5.42
C GLY A 55 15.22 -5.00 -4.47
N GLU A 56 16.48 -5.08 -4.04
CA GLU A 56 17.13 -4.01 -3.30
C GLU A 56 17.35 -2.78 -4.19
N LEU A 57 17.46 -1.61 -3.56
CA LEU A 57 17.77 -0.37 -4.26
C LEU A 57 19.18 -0.45 -4.90
N PRO A 58 19.34 -0.18 -6.20
CA PRO A 58 20.64 -0.16 -6.83
C PRO A 58 21.36 1.17 -6.56
N GLY A 59 22.49 1.13 -5.85
CA GLY A 59 23.38 2.29 -5.70
C GLY A 59 23.03 3.23 -4.55
N GLU A 60 23.28 4.53 -4.73
CA GLU A 60 23.02 5.54 -3.70
C GLU A 60 21.52 5.82 -3.53
N TRP A 61 21.13 6.09 -2.29
CA TRP A 61 19.75 6.35 -1.93
C TRP A 61 19.20 7.62 -2.59
N THR A 62 17.98 7.51 -3.12
CA THR A 62 17.13 8.63 -3.55
C THR A 62 15.71 8.42 -3.04
N ILE A 63 15.07 9.48 -2.57
CA ILE A 63 13.65 9.45 -2.20
C ILE A 63 12.79 9.22 -3.44
N ASN A 64 13.09 9.93 -4.52
CA ASN A 64 12.34 9.89 -5.77
C ASN A 64 12.74 8.66 -6.60
N PRO A 65 11.78 7.79 -6.96
CA PRO A 65 12.04 6.71 -7.90
C PRO A 65 12.39 7.27 -9.30
N PRO A 66 13.15 6.51 -10.11
CA PRO A 66 13.27 6.75 -11.56
C PRO A 66 11.92 6.68 -12.29
N PRO A 67 11.79 7.21 -13.51
CA PRO A 67 10.56 7.09 -14.30
C PRO A 67 10.06 5.64 -14.42
N GLY A 68 8.78 5.42 -14.10
CA GLY A 68 8.12 4.12 -14.11
C GLY A 68 8.40 3.22 -12.90
N ALA A 69 9.31 3.63 -12.01
CA ALA A 69 9.71 2.83 -10.85
C ALA A 69 8.79 3.04 -9.64
N VAL A 70 8.85 2.08 -8.73
CA VAL A 70 8.19 2.10 -7.42
C VAL A 70 9.22 1.95 -6.32
N ASN A 71 9.18 2.85 -5.34
CA ASN A 71 9.94 2.72 -4.09
C ASN A 71 8.97 2.52 -2.93
N TRP A 72 9.24 1.55 -2.06
CA TRP A 72 8.54 1.39 -0.79
C TRP A 72 9.50 1.60 0.38
N MET A 73 9.19 2.59 1.21
CA MET A 73 10.00 2.96 2.37
C MET A 73 9.12 3.16 3.60
N ILE A 74 9.72 3.01 4.77
CA ILE A 74 9.15 3.44 6.04
C ILE A 74 10.04 4.52 6.62
N MET A 75 9.42 5.66 6.93
CA MET A 75 10.08 6.87 7.39
C MET A 75 9.72 7.14 8.85
N LYS A 76 10.69 7.63 9.62
CA LYS A 76 10.50 8.16 10.97
C LYS A 76 10.99 9.60 10.98
N LEU A 77 10.08 10.53 11.22
CA LEU A 77 10.39 11.94 11.34
C LEU A 77 10.45 12.35 12.82
N PRO A 78 11.54 12.98 13.28
CA PRO A 78 11.63 13.51 14.64
C PRO A 78 10.77 14.78 14.79
N PRO A 79 10.32 15.10 16.01
CA PRO A 79 9.61 16.35 16.29
C PRO A 79 10.59 17.53 16.29
N THR A 80 10.67 18.25 15.18
CA THR A 80 11.55 19.43 15.01
C THR A 80 10.86 20.76 15.34
N GLY A 81 9.53 20.75 15.48
CA GLY A 81 8.72 21.97 15.65
C GLY A 81 8.55 22.78 14.36
N SER A 82 8.99 22.26 13.22
CA SER A 82 8.89 22.88 11.89
C SER A 82 8.65 21.81 10.83
N PRO A 83 8.20 22.19 9.61
CA PRO A 83 8.15 21.26 8.50
C PRO A 83 9.49 20.58 8.24
N ALA A 84 9.45 19.30 7.89
CA ALA A 84 10.62 18.51 7.55
C ALA A 84 11.34 19.14 6.34
N ALA A 85 12.57 19.58 6.58
CA ALA A 85 13.40 20.17 5.54
C ALA A 85 14.08 19.07 4.70
N GLY A 86 14.14 19.27 3.39
CA GLY A 86 14.94 18.45 2.47
C GLY A 86 16.34 18.99 2.27
N ASP A 87 17.05 18.41 1.28
CA ASP A 87 18.29 18.97 0.80
C ASP A 87 18.02 20.34 0.14
N PRO A 88 18.63 21.45 0.61
CA PRO A 88 18.45 22.77 -0.01
C PRO A 88 18.88 22.84 -1.48
N LYS A 89 19.62 21.85 -1.98
CA LYS A 89 20.02 21.74 -3.39
C LYS A 89 19.04 20.92 -4.23
N ASP A 90 18.08 20.24 -3.61
CA ASP A 90 17.08 19.48 -4.35
C ASP A 90 16.12 20.46 -5.03
N PRO A 91 16.05 20.46 -6.38
CA PRO A 91 15.21 21.39 -7.12
C PRO A 91 13.71 21.18 -6.91
N ASN A 92 13.30 20.08 -6.28
CA ASN A 92 11.90 19.82 -5.94
C ASN A 92 11.43 20.65 -4.73
N PHE A 93 12.35 21.18 -3.91
CA PHE A 93 12.01 22.01 -2.75
C PHE A 93 11.83 23.47 -3.15
N ASP A 94 10.80 24.08 -2.58
CA ASP A 94 10.53 25.50 -2.70
C ASP A 94 11.52 26.30 -1.83
N PRO A 95 12.35 27.19 -2.42
CA PRO A 95 13.35 27.95 -1.67
C PRO A 95 12.73 28.98 -0.72
N ASP A 96 11.49 29.40 -0.96
CA ASP A 96 10.83 30.47 -0.21
C ASP A 96 9.85 29.92 0.85
N ARG A 97 9.46 28.64 0.74
CA ARG A 97 8.52 27.97 1.65
C ARG A 97 9.15 26.73 2.29
N PRO A 98 9.66 26.83 3.54
CA PRO A 98 10.40 25.75 4.19
C PRO A 98 9.66 24.41 4.20
N GLY A 99 10.32 23.37 3.68
CA GLY A 99 9.80 21.99 3.63
C GLY A 99 8.77 21.74 2.53
N MET A 100 8.26 22.78 1.86
CA MET A 100 7.37 22.60 0.71
C MET A 100 8.15 22.00 -0.46
N HIS A 101 7.65 20.91 -1.00
CA HIS A 101 8.20 20.25 -2.18
C HIS A 101 7.11 19.55 -2.99
N ALA A 102 7.41 19.26 -4.25
CA ALA A 102 6.57 18.44 -5.10
C ALA A 102 7.41 17.40 -5.83
N THR A 103 6.88 16.20 -5.94
CA THR A 103 7.51 15.08 -6.66
C THR A 103 6.60 14.64 -7.80
N ASP A 104 7.20 14.16 -8.88
CA ASP A 104 6.47 13.57 -10.01
C ASP A 104 6.03 12.13 -9.66
N THR A 105 5.28 11.99 -8.58
CA THR A 105 4.85 10.70 -8.03
C THR A 105 3.41 10.75 -7.52
N ILE A 106 2.77 9.57 -7.54
CA ILE A 106 1.66 9.27 -6.63
C ILE A 106 2.28 8.65 -5.39
N ASP A 107 2.04 9.23 -4.22
CA ASP A 107 2.50 8.65 -2.97
C ASP A 107 1.31 8.06 -2.21
N LEU A 108 1.40 6.77 -1.92
CA LEU A 108 0.45 6.04 -1.08
C LEU A 108 1.04 5.97 0.33
N VAL A 109 0.55 6.83 1.21
CA VAL A 109 1.13 7.04 2.54
C VAL A 109 0.19 6.52 3.61
N TYR A 110 0.71 5.71 4.53
CA TYR A 110 -0.01 5.21 5.69
C TYR A 110 0.70 5.59 6.98
N LEU A 111 -0.02 6.22 7.90
CA LEU A 111 0.50 6.62 9.21
C LEU A 111 0.50 5.42 10.16
N LEU A 112 1.68 5.01 10.61
CA LEU A 112 1.87 3.90 11.56
C LEU A 112 1.83 4.41 13.00
N GLU A 113 2.52 5.51 13.30
CA GLU A 113 2.61 6.08 14.64
C GLU A 113 2.67 7.61 14.61
N GLY A 114 2.23 8.24 15.70
CA GLY A 114 2.35 9.68 15.91
C GLY A 114 1.29 10.51 15.19
N GLU A 115 1.53 11.82 15.20
CA GLU A 115 0.65 12.82 14.59
C GLU A 115 1.49 13.75 13.70
N ILE A 116 0.94 14.10 12.55
CA ILE A 116 1.62 14.96 11.57
C ILE A 116 0.62 15.90 10.90
N GLU A 117 1.05 17.09 10.56
CA GLU A 117 0.30 18.03 9.73
C GLU A 117 0.84 18.00 8.31
N LEU A 118 -0.06 17.76 7.36
CA LEU A 118 0.20 17.87 5.93
C LEU A 118 -0.25 19.25 5.45
N PHE A 119 0.70 20.07 5.04
CA PHE A 119 0.46 21.37 4.41
C PHE A 119 0.40 21.21 2.89
N LEU A 120 -0.54 21.91 2.26
CA LEU A 120 -0.57 22.21 0.83
C LEU A 120 -0.36 23.73 0.65
N ASP A 121 -0.74 24.31 -0.49
CA ASP A 121 -0.45 25.72 -0.77
C ASP A 121 -1.08 26.70 0.25
N ASP A 122 -2.39 26.59 0.51
CA ASP A 122 -3.11 27.50 1.42
C ASP A 122 -3.95 26.77 2.49
N SER A 123 -3.72 25.47 2.68
CA SER A 123 -4.51 24.66 3.62
C SER A 123 -3.66 23.55 4.22
N SER A 124 -4.05 23.07 5.40
CA SER A 124 -3.43 21.91 6.03
C SER A 124 -4.48 20.95 6.57
N VAL A 125 -4.04 19.71 6.84
CA VAL A 125 -4.84 18.71 7.54
C VAL A 125 -3.97 17.98 8.55
N ARG A 126 -4.53 17.73 9.74
CA ARG A 126 -3.91 16.88 10.76
C ARG A 126 -4.23 15.42 10.51
N LEU A 127 -3.21 14.60 10.62
CA LEU A 127 -3.23 13.16 10.40
C LEU A 127 -2.68 12.46 11.64
N ALA A 128 -3.20 11.28 11.92
CA ALA A 128 -2.76 10.42 13.01
C ALA A 128 -2.57 8.97 12.54
N ALA A 129 -2.00 8.12 13.42
CA ALA A 129 -1.89 6.69 13.18
C ALA A 129 -3.22 6.08 12.71
N GLY A 130 -3.19 5.30 11.63
CA GLY A 130 -4.38 4.73 10.98
C GLY A 130 -4.87 5.50 9.75
N ASP A 131 -4.50 6.77 9.60
CA ASP A 131 -4.86 7.61 8.47
C ASP A 131 -4.04 7.26 7.20
N CYS A 132 -4.68 7.45 6.06
CA CYS A 132 -4.11 7.25 4.73
C CYS A 132 -4.02 8.58 3.97
N VAL A 133 -2.99 8.78 3.16
CA VAL A 133 -2.89 9.88 2.20
C VAL A 133 -2.60 9.34 0.80
N VAL A 134 -3.34 9.83 -0.18
CA VAL A 134 -3.03 9.68 -1.60
C VAL A 134 -2.52 11.04 -2.10
N GLN A 135 -1.21 11.21 -2.12
CA GLN A 135 -0.54 12.43 -2.56
C GLN A 135 -0.37 12.38 -4.08
N ARG A 136 -0.95 13.31 -4.83
CA ARG A 136 -1.03 13.25 -6.30
C ARG A 136 -0.19 14.33 -6.98
N GLY A 137 1.14 14.26 -6.76
CA GLY A 137 2.12 15.21 -7.28
C GLY A 137 1.93 16.66 -6.80
N THR A 138 1.29 16.84 -5.65
CA THR A 138 0.99 18.16 -5.09
C THR A 138 2.19 18.76 -4.36
N MET A 139 2.32 20.07 -4.43
CA MET A 139 3.23 20.86 -3.59
C MET A 139 2.78 20.75 -2.13
N HIS A 140 3.66 20.26 -1.26
CA HIS A 140 3.30 19.90 0.10
C HIS A 140 4.47 19.94 1.09
N ALA A 141 4.16 20.02 2.38
CA ALA A 141 5.13 19.83 3.46
C ALA A 141 4.54 19.01 4.60
N TRP A 142 5.42 18.38 5.39
CA TRP A 142 5.05 17.52 6.51
C TRP A 142 5.66 18.04 7.80
N GLN A 143 4.87 18.27 8.83
CA GLN A 143 5.35 18.72 10.15
C GLN A 143 4.86 17.78 11.24
N VAL A 144 5.78 17.16 11.97
CA VAL A 144 5.46 16.35 13.14
C VAL A 144 4.83 17.23 14.22
N LEU A 145 3.73 16.75 14.80
CA LEU A 145 3.02 17.43 15.88
C LEU A 145 3.40 16.83 17.24
N GLY A 146 3.50 17.69 18.25
CA GLY A 146 3.85 17.28 19.61
C GLY A 146 5.34 16.97 19.80
N ASP A 147 5.63 16.09 20.76
CA ASP A 147 6.97 15.75 21.25
C ASP A 147 7.40 14.32 20.94
N ARG A 148 6.58 13.57 20.20
CA ARG A 148 6.88 12.19 19.77
C ARG A 148 7.14 12.14 18.27
N PRO A 149 8.04 11.25 17.80
CA PRO A 149 8.23 11.03 16.37
C PRO A 149 6.94 10.60 15.67
N CYS A 150 6.85 10.92 14.38
CA CYS A 150 5.84 10.34 13.48
C CYS A 150 6.49 9.27 12.62
N VAL A 151 5.78 8.16 12.39
CA VAL A 151 6.24 7.03 11.58
C VAL A 151 5.20 6.72 10.52
N PHE A 152 5.63 6.59 9.26
CA PHE A 152 4.73 6.28 8.15
C PHE A 152 5.40 5.45 7.07
N GLY A 153 4.63 4.58 6.43
CA GLY A 153 5.01 3.89 5.21
C GLY A 153 4.61 4.72 4.00
N ALA A 154 5.45 4.76 2.97
CA ALA A 154 5.16 5.40 1.70
C ALA A 154 5.53 4.46 0.53
N GLN A 155 4.58 4.20 -0.36
CA GLN A 155 4.87 3.69 -1.70
C GLN A 155 4.81 4.85 -2.68
N MET A 156 5.95 5.21 -3.26
CA MET A 156 6.06 6.27 -4.25
C MET A 156 6.04 5.65 -5.65
N LEU A 157 5.04 6.03 -6.45
CA LEU A 157 4.79 5.50 -7.79
C LEU A 157 5.11 6.59 -8.81
N ARG A 158 6.15 6.42 -9.63
CA ARG A 158 6.48 7.39 -10.67
C ARG A 158 5.90 7.02 -12.02
N SER A 159 5.42 8.02 -12.74
CA SER A 159 4.97 7.84 -14.12
C SER A 159 6.11 7.35 -15.03
N ALA A 160 5.79 6.48 -16.00
CA ALA A 160 6.76 6.06 -17.01
C ALA A 160 7.17 7.25 -17.91
N ALA A 161 8.38 7.21 -18.46
CA ALA A 161 8.85 8.25 -19.38
C ALA A 161 7.88 8.44 -20.56
N GLY A 162 7.54 9.69 -20.87
CA GLY A 162 6.56 10.01 -21.93
C GLY A 162 5.09 9.83 -21.54
N GLY A 163 4.80 9.66 -20.24
CA GLY A 163 3.44 9.76 -19.73
C GLY A 163 2.77 11.10 -20.08
N ASP A 164 1.45 11.09 -20.28
CA ASP A 164 0.69 12.31 -20.53
C ASP A 164 0.45 13.04 -19.21
N PRO A 165 1.09 14.21 -18.96
CA PRO A 165 0.90 14.95 -17.72
C PRO A 165 -0.53 15.47 -17.54
N ASN A 166 -1.32 15.51 -18.62
CA ASN A 166 -2.73 15.92 -18.58
C ASN A 166 -3.67 14.75 -18.33
N HIS A 167 -3.19 13.50 -18.35
CA HIS A 167 -4.03 12.35 -18.05
C HIS A 167 -4.44 12.42 -16.58
N ARG A 168 -5.73 12.63 -16.35
CA ARG A 168 -6.34 12.63 -15.01
C ARG A 168 -7.18 11.37 -14.87
N GLY A 169 -6.94 10.63 -13.79
CA GLY A 169 -7.86 9.59 -13.39
C GLY A 169 -9.18 10.17 -12.86
N PRO A 170 -10.19 9.34 -12.61
CA PRO A 170 -11.51 9.80 -12.15
C PRO A 170 -11.47 10.51 -10.79
N GLY A 171 -10.39 10.35 -10.02
CA GLY A 171 -10.23 11.00 -8.72
C GLY A 171 -11.13 10.40 -7.63
N PRO A 172 -11.21 11.06 -6.46
CA PRO A 172 -12.10 10.62 -5.39
C PRO A 172 -13.56 10.94 -5.76
N ARG A 173 -14.46 10.04 -5.42
CA ARG A 173 -15.91 10.24 -5.43
C ARG A 173 -16.35 10.82 -4.08
N ALA A 174 -17.55 11.40 -4.05
CA ALA A 174 -18.17 11.73 -2.77
C ALA A 174 -18.31 10.45 -1.93
N SER A 175 -17.86 10.50 -0.68
CA SER A 175 -18.01 9.40 0.26
C SER A 175 -19.51 9.19 0.53
N GLU A 176 -19.97 7.93 0.48
CA GLU A 176 -21.26 7.56 1.06
C GLU A 176 -21.17 7.66 2.60
N ALA A 177 -22.24 7.29 3.33
CA ALA A 177 -22.13 7.20 4.79
C ALA A 177 -21.00 6.24 5.18
N PRO A 178 -20.18 6.55 6.21
CA PRO A 178 -19.05 5.73 6.61
C PRO A 178 -19.48 4.29 6.90
N THR A 179 -18.69 3.34 6.40
CA THR A 179 -18.88 1.92 6.69
C THR A 179 -18.33 1.52 8.06
N GLY A 180 -17.42 2.34 8.61
CA GLY A 180 -16.74 2.11 9.88
C GLY A 180 -15.62 1.07 9.80
N VAL A 181 -15.32 0.56 8.59
CA VAL A 181 -14.24 -0.42 8.37
C VAL A 181 -13.07 0.15 7.56
N GLY A 182 -13.30 1.22 6.79
CA GLY A 182 -12.26 1.89 6.01
C GLY A 182 -11.37 2.80 6.88
N PRO A 183 -10.11 3.03 6.49
CA PRO A 183 -9.34 4.13 7.08
C PRO A 183 -9.96 5.46 6.74
N ARG A 184 -9.69 6.49 7.55
CA ARG A 184 -9.77 7.86 7.04
C ARG A 184 -8.70 8.05 5.97
N ARG A 185 -9.10 8.50 4.79
CA ARG A 185 -8.24 8.75 3.65
C ARG A 185 -8.34 10.21 3.21
N VAL A 186 -7.19 10.87 3.14
CA VAL A 186 -7.04 12.19 2.52
C VAL A 186 -6.50 12.01 1.10
N VAL A 187 -7.09 12.70 0.13
CA VAL A 187 -6.65 12.68 -1.28
C VAL A 187 -6.31 14.10 -1.69
N THR A 188 -5.16 14.29 -2.32
CA THR A 188 -4.75 15.61 -2.84
C THR A 188 -4.93 15.72 -4.36
N ARG A 189 -4.97 16.95 -4.87
CA ARG A 189 -4.95 17.23 -6.30
C ARG A 189 -4.39 18.60 -6.59
N ILE A 190 -3.96 18.80 -7.82
CA ILE A 190 -3.77 20.13 -8.41
C ILE A 190 -5.12 20.58 -8.99
N ASP A 191 -5.61 21.75 -8.60
CA ASP A 191 -6.83 22.34 -9.15
C ASP A 191 -6.60 22.98 -10.53
N ASP A 192 -7.65 23.56 -11.11
CA ASP A 192 -7.56 24.15 -12.46
C ASP A 192 -6.77 25.47 -12.49
N GLY A 193 -6.47 26.05 -11.33
CA GLY A 193 -5.58 27.20 -11.16
C GLY A 193 -4.11 26.80 -10.95
N GLY A 194 -3.79 25.51 -10.94
CA GLY A 194 -2.45 25.00 -10.68
C GLY A 194 -2.08 24.90 -9.20
N LYS A 195 -3.07 25.04 -8.30
CA LYS A 195 -2.84 25.03 -6.85
C LYS A 195 -3.09 23.64 -6.26
N SER A 196 -2.25 23.27 -5.31
CA SER A 196 -2.37 22.05 -4.51
C SER A 196 -3.48 22.20 -3.47
N VAL A 197 -4.48 21.33 -3.56
CA VAL A 197 -5.68 21.34 -2.69
C VAL A 197 -6.07 19.93 -2.27
N PHE A 198 -6.83 19.82 -1.18
CA PHE A 198 -7.48 18.56 -0.81
C PHE A 198 -8.67 18.27 -1.72
N ALA A 199 -8.70 17.09 -2.30
CA ALA A 199 -9.77 16.59 -3.16
C ALA A 199 -10.82 15.79 -2.37
N GLY A 200 -10.44 15.19 -1.25
CA GLY A 200 -11.33 14.45 -0.37
C GLY A 200 -10.68 14.15 0.98
N ASP A 201 -11.51 14.02 2.01
CA ASP A 201 -11.15 13.63 3.37
C ASP A 201 -12.31 12.81 3.95
N GLY A 202 -12.11 11.51 4.14
CA GLY A 202 -13.13 10.59 4.63
C GLY A 202 -12.81 9.13 4.33
N GLU A 203 -13.73 8.22 4.65
CA GLU A 203 -13.55 6.80 4.31
C GLU A 203 -13.61 6.58 2.78
N PRO A 204 -12.77 5.67 2.22
CA PRO A 204 -12.90 5.22 0.85
C PRO A 204 -14.30 4.67 0.59
N PRO A 205 -14.94 5.04 -0.53
CA PRO A 205 -16.32 4.64 -0.80
C PRO A 205 -16.47 3.17 -1.20
N ASN A 206 -15.40 2.49 -1.65
CA ASN A 206 -15.44 1.08 -2.01
C ASN A 206 -14.95 0.21 -0.85
N ALA A 207 -15.84 -0.04 0.11
CA ALA A 207 -15.59 -0.85 1.30
C ALA A 207 -16.66 -1.94 1.45
N LEU A 208 -16.21 -3.18 1.57
CA LEU A 208 -17.03 -4.37 1.71
C LEU A 208 -16.80 -5.02 3.07
N LEU A 209 -17.77 -4.89 3.97
CA LEU A 209 -17.90 -5.72 5.16
C LEU A 209 -18.84 -6.88 4.86
N LEU A 210 -18.36 -8.12 5.05
CA LEU A 210 -19.12 -9.33 4.76
C LEU A 210 -20.04 -9.69 5.93
N GLU A 211 -21.34 -9.83 5.64
CA GLU A 211 -22.37 -10.18 6.61
C GLU A 211 -22.15 -11.59 7.17
N HIS A 212 -21.69 -12.52 6.33
CA HIS A 212 -21.38 -13.89 6.70
C HIS A 212 -19.89 -14.15 6.89
N GLY A 213 -19.05 -13.11 6.86
CA GLY A 213 -17.60 -13.20 6.99
C GLY A 213 -17.08 -13.05 8.41
N GLY A 214 -17.94 -12.96 9.43
CA GLY A 214 -17.52 -12.91 10.85
C GLY A 214 -16.66 -11.68 11.21
N GLY A 215 -16.83 -10.57 10.48
CA GLY A 215 -16.01 -9.36 10.61
C GLY A 215 -14.96 -9.19 9.50
N MET A 216 -14.93 -10.09 8.52
CA MET A 216 -14.03 -9.99 7.37
C MET A 216 -14.43 -8.79 6.50
N ALA A 217 -13.44 -7.96 6.17
CA ALA A 217 -13.66 -6.76 5.38
C ALA A 217 -12.55 -6.54 4.35
N TYR A 218 -12.92 -5.95 3.23
CA TYR A 218 -12.06 -5.55 2.13
C TYR A 218 -12.34 -4.10 1.78
N VAL A 219 -11.30 -3.27 1.66
CA VAL A 219 -11.45 -1.85 1.35
C VAL A 219 -10.48 -1.49 0.26
N ASP A 220 -10.98 -0.97 -0.86
CA ASP A 220 -10.16 -0.34 -1.88
C ASP A 220 -9.85 1.10 -1.45
N ILE A 221 -8.59 1.36 -1.09
CA ILE A 221 -8.15 2.69 -0.66
C ILE A 221 -7.86 3.57 -1.88
N TRP A 222 -7.20 3.04 -2.92
CA TRP A 222 -6.96 3.75 -4.17
C TRP A 222 -6.62 2.78 -5.29
N GLN A 223 -6.98 3.10 -6.53
CA GLN A 223 -6.51 2.37 -7.71
C GLN A 223 -6.02 3.33 -8.78
N THR A 224 -4.97 2.96 -9.52
CA THR A 224 -4.51 3.74 -10.69
C THR A 224 -5.40 3.51 -11.91
N LEU A 225 -6.20 2.43 -11.92
CA LEU A 225 -7.16 2.04 -12.97
C LEU A 225 -6.51 1.85 -14.35
N GLY A 226 -5.22 1.53 -14.36
CA GLY A 226 -4.37 1.41 -15.54
C GLY A 226 -2.92 1.76 -15.22
N PRO A 227 -2.03 1.71 -16.22
CA PRO A 227 -0.64 2.11 -16.04
C PRO A 227 -0.51 3.55 -15.54
N VAL A 228 0.52 3.82 -14.73
CA VAL A 228 0.75 5.16 -14.16
C VAL A 228 1.33 6.08 -15.24
N HIS A 229 0.48 6.92 -15.82
CA HIS A 229 0.86 7.90 -16.84
C HIS A 229 1.14 9.31 -16.28
N SER A 230 0.67 9.61 -15.07
CA SER A 230 0.89 10.91 -14.43
C SER A 230 0.73 10.80 -12.89
N PRO A 231 1.21 11.79 -12.12
CA PRO A 231 0.90 11.92 -10.69
C PRO A 231 -0.59 12.12 -10.40
N ALA A 232 -1.40 12.46 -11.40
CA ALA A 232 -2.85 12.61 -11.28
C ALA A 232 -3.62 11.33 -11.63
N ALA A 233 -2.95 10.21 -11.92
CA ALA A 233 -3.63 8.97 -12.28
C ALA A 233 -4.47 8.39 -11.12
N GLY A 234 -5.45 7.58 -11.50
CA GLY A 234 -6.28 6.83 -10.56
C GLY A 234 -7.46 7.56 -9.95
N GLY A 235 -8.15 6.83 -9.08
CA GLY A 235 -9.36 7.25 -8.40
C GLY A 235 -9.99 6.13 -7.59
N ASP A 236 -11.24 6.36 -7.20
CA ASP A 236 -12.06 5.33 -6.59
C ASP A 236 -12.53 4.31 -7.63
N ALA A 237 -12.29 3.02 -7.37
CA ALA A 237 -12.78 1.92 -8.20
C ALA A 237 -14.32 1.88 -8.22
N PRO A 238 -14.97 1.43 -9.31
CA PRO A 238 -16.43 1.21 -9.35
C PRO A 238 -16.98 0.48 -8.10
N LEU A 239 -18.15 0.88 -7.60
CA LEU A 239 -18.70 0.32 -6.35
C LEU A 239 -19.08 -1.17 -6.46
N ASP A 240 -19.29 -1.64 -7.69
CA ASP A 240 -19.58 -3.03 -8.04
C ASP A 240 -18.32 -3.86 -8.34
N SER A 241 -17.12 -3.25 -8.28
CA SER A 241 -15.85 -3.89 -8.63
C SER A 241 -14.97 -4.16 -7.41
N VAL A 242 -15.41 -5.07 -6.53
CA VAL A 242 -14.50 -5.64 -5.53
C VAL A 242 -13.71 -6.77 -6.19
N GLU A 243 -12.59 -6.39 -6.79
CA GLU A 243 -11.64 -7.28 -7.48
C GLU A 243 -10.47 -7.63 -6.56
N LEU A 244 -9.89 -8.81 -6.76
CA LEU A 244 -8.59 -9.12 -6.14
C LEU A 244 -7.47 -8.36 -6.88
N ASP A 245 -7.44 -8.48 -8.21
CA ASP A 245 -6.40 -7.86 -9.04
C ASP A 245 -6.63 -6.36 -9.27
N PRO A 246 -5.56 -5.59 -9.54
CA PRO A 246 -5.70 -4.20 -9.97
C PRO A 246 -6.47 -4.05 -11.28
N LEU A 247 -7.41 -3.10 -11.32
CA LEU A 247 -8.17 -2.81 -12.53
C LEU A 247 -7.28 -2.21 -13.62
N GLY A 248 -7.54 -2.60 -14.87
CA GLY A 248 -6.89 -2.04 -16.05
C GLY A 248 -5.40 -2.38 -16.20
N GLY A 249 -4.91 -3.36 -15.45
CA GLY A 249 -3.48 -3.67 -15.37
C GLY A 249 -2.68 -2.59 -14.64
N GLY A 250 -3.31 -1.92 -13.68
CA GLY A 250 -2.71 -0.86 -12.89
C GLY A 250 -2.13 -1.34 -11.56
N ILE A 251 -2.26 -0.48 -10.56
CA ILE A 251 -1.85 -0.68 -9.18
C ILE A 251 -3.08 -0.45 -8.30
N ALA A 252 -3.29 -1.31 -7.31
CA ALA A 252 -4.38 -1.18 -6.34
C ALA A 252 -3.84 -1.22 -4.92
N TRP A 253 -4.28 -0.27 -4.10
CA TRP A 253 -3.98 -0.21 -2.67
C TRP A 253 -5.22 -0.56 -1.89
N LYS A 254 -5.14 -1.65 -1.12
CA LYS A 254 -6.25 -2.27 -0.43
C LYS A 254 -5.94 -2.44 1.05
N ARG A 255 -6.99 -2.47 1.88
CA ARG A 255 -6.95 -2.94 3.27
C ARG A 255 -7.81 -4.19 3.41
N VAL A 256 -7.32 -5.13 4.19
CA VAL A 256 -8.00 -6.38 4.51
C VAL A 256 -8.07 -6.54 6.03
N VAL A 257 -9.21 -7.00 6.52
CA VAL A 257 -9.43 -7.41 7.91
C VAL A 257 -9.71 -8.91 7.93
N ILE A 258 -8.86 -9.68 8.60
CA ILE A 258 -9.05 -11.11 8.82
C ILE A 258 -9.56 -11.33 10.26
N PRO A 259 -10.78 -11.90 10.43
CA PRO A 259 -11.35 -12.14 11.75
C PRO A 259 -10.48 -13.01 12.66
N PRO A 260 -10.71 -12.97 13.99
CA PRO A 260 -10.12 -13.91 14.92
C PRO A 260 -10.45 -15.37 14.57
N ALA A 261 -9.59 -16.30 15.00
CA ALA A 261 -9.77 -17.73 14.76
C ALA A 261 -11.14 -18.25 15.23
N ALA A 262 -11.64 -17.75 16.37
CA ALA A 262 -12.94 -18.16 16.92
C ALA A 262 -14.14 -17.73 16.07
N ALA A 263 -14.01 -16.65 15.28
CA ALA A 263 -15.02 -16.21 14.33
C ALA A 263 -14.91 -17.02 13.03
N LEU A 264 -13.69 -17.22 12.54
CA LEU A 264 -13.40 -18.05 11.35
C LEU A 264 -13.93 -19.48 11.50
N ALA A 265 -13.76 -20.10 12.68
CA ALA A 265 -14.22 -21.46 12.97
C ALA A 265 -15.76 -21.63 12.95
N LYS A 266 -16.53 -20.53 12.96
CA LYS A 266 -18.00 -20.53 12.97
C LYS A 266 -18.61 -20.16 11.62
N LEU A 267 -17.78 -19.90 10.60
CA LEU A 267 -18.27 -19.47 9.30
C LEU A 267 -19.06 -20.58 8.61
N ASP A 268 -20.19 -20.20 8.01
CA ASP A 268 -20.91 -21.03 7.06
C ASP A 268 -20.33 -20.75 5.67
N GLY A 269 -19.46 -21.65 5.21
CA GLY A 269 -18.75 -21.49 3.93
C GLY A 269 -19.68 -21.37 2.72
N ALA A 270 -20.87 -21.99 2.76
CA ALA A 270 -21.83 -21.90 1.66
C ALA A 270 -22.46 -20.51 1.57
N LYS A 271 -22.87 -19.94 2.72
CA LYS A 271 -23.41 -18.57 2.79
C LYS A 271 -22.36 -17.53 2.44
N LEU A 272 -21.14 -17.69 2.97
CA LEU A 272 -20.04 -16.79 2.65
C LEU A 272 -19.71 -16.83 1.15
N GLY A 273 -19.63 -18.03 0.56
CA GLY A 273 -19.39 -18.18 -0.88
C GLY A 273 -20.51 -17.60 -1.76
N GLU A 274 -21.77 -17.71 -1.34
CA GLU A 274 -22.89 -17.04 -2.01
C GLU A 274 -22.81 -15.52 -1.92
N GLU A 275 -22.52 -14.99 -0.74
CA GLU A 275 -22.34 -13.56 -0.52
C GLU A 275 -21.21 -13.00 -1.40
N MET A 276 -20.05 -13.66 -1.40
CA MET A 276 -18.90 -13.27 -2.21
C MET A 276 -19.26 -13.24 -3.71
N ARG A 277 -19.91 -14.29 -4.23
CA ARG A 277 -20.36 -14.31 -5.64
C ARG A 277 -21.30 -13.17 -5.99
N ARG A 278 -22.11 -12.70 -5.04
CA ARG A 278 -23.08 -11.62 -5.25
C ARG A 278 -22.46 -10.23 -5.10
N ARG A 279 -21.62 -10.01 -4.09
CA ARG A 279 -21.13 -8.69 -3.66
C ARG A 279 -19.70 -8.40 -4.09
N ALA A 280 -18.92 -9.43 -4.38
CA ALA A 280 -17.55 -9.35 -4.86
C ALA A 280 -17.31 -10.37 -5.99
N PRO A 281 -18.10 -10.32 -7.09
CA PRO A 281 -17.93 -11.25 -8.21
C PRO A 281 -16.54 -11.18 -8.86
N GLY A 282 -15.79 -10.11 -8.59
CA GLY A 282 -14.42 -9.87 -9.02
C GLY A 282 -13.33 -10.55 -8.19
N MET A 283 -13.58 -10.90 -6.93
CA MET A 283 -12.56 -11.54 -6.08
C MET A 283 -12.09 -12.90 -6.62
N GLY A 284 -12.89 -13.56 -7.46
CA GLY A 284 -12.51 -14.80 -8.16
C GLY A 284 -12.00 -14.60 -9.59
N ARG A 285 -11.91 -13.36 -10.09
CA ARG A 285 -11.45 -13.04 -11.45
C ARG A 285 -9.98 -12.64 -11.40
N GLY A 286 -9.21 -13.15 -12.37
CA GLY A 286 -7.78 -12.84 -12.54
C GLY A 286 -6.84 -13.54 -11.55
N GLY A 287 -7.25 -13.71 -10.29
CA GLY A 287 -6.55 -14.55 -9.31
C GLY A 287 -6.78 -16.05 -9.52
N HIS A 288 -5.72 -16.85 -9.35
CA HIS A 288 -5.82 -18.30 -9.33
C HIS A 288 -6.17 -18.78 -7.92
N HIS A 289 -7.21 -19.59 -7.80
CA HIS A 289 -7.63 -20.19 -6.54
C HIS A 289 -7.43 -21.69 -6.59
N ASP A 290 -6.92 -22.26 -5.50
CA ASP A 290 -6.79 -23.71 -5.37
C ASP A 290 -8.19 -24.30 -5.08
N PRO A 291 -8.72 -25.18 -5.95
CA PRO A 291 -10.02 -25.81 -5.73
C PRO A 291 -10.05 -26.74 -4.52
N ASP A 292 -8.89 -27.27 -4.11
CA ASP A 292 -8.77 -28.27 -3.05
C ASP A 292 -8.39 -27.63 -1.69
N THR A 293 -7.81 -26.43 -1.70
CA THR A 293 -7.40 -25.69 -0.49
C THR A 293 -8.12 -24.34 -0.36
N PRO A 294 -9.22 -24.24 0.41
CA PRO A 294 -9.95 -22.99 0.60
C PRO A 294 -9.06 -21.83 1.08
N GLY A 295 -9.16 -20.69 0.40
CA GLY A 295 -8.38 -19.48 0.72
C GLY A 295 -6.96 -19.47 0.15
N ARG A 296 -6.46 -20.60 -0.36
CA ARG A 296 -5.18 -20.62 -1.07
C ARG A 296 -5.36 -20.03 -2.46
N HIS A 297 -4.58 -19.00 -2.74
CA HIS A 297 -4.64 -18.29 -4.01
C HIS A 297 -3.28 -17.71 -4.39
N ARG A 298 -3.21 -17.20 -5.61
CA ARG A 298 -2.14 -16.33 -6.10
C ARG A 298 -2.69 -15.39 -7.16
N THR A 299 -1.91 -14.39 -7.48
CA THR A 299 -2.22 -13.33 -8.45
C THR A 299 -0.99 -13.07 -9.31
N ASP A 300 -1.18 -12.59 -10.53
CA ASP A 300 -0.08 -12.16 -11.39
C ASP A 300 0.35 -10.73 -11.00
N THR A 301 0.78 -10.59 -9.74
CA THR A 301 1.12 -9.32 -9.12
C THR A 301 2.36 -9.44 -8.23
N ILE A 302 2.98 -8.29 -7.98
CA ILE A 302 3.84 -8.08 -6.82
C ILE A 302 2.98 -7.40 -5.75
N ASP A 303 2.89 -8.00 -4.57
CA ASP A 303 2.14 -7.40 -3.46
C ASP A 303 3.09 -6.88 -2.40
N LEU A 304 2.97 -5.59 -2.10
CA LEU A 304 3.68 -4.92 -1.02
C LEU A 304 2.74 -4.85 0.19
N VAL A 305 2.88 -5.81 1.09
CA VAL A 305 1.96 -6.02 2.22
C VAL A 305 2.56 -5.52 3.51
N GLN A 306 1.83 -4.73 4.27
CA GLN A 306 2.24 -4.33 5.63
C GLN A 306 1.18 -4.73 6.65
N ILE A 307 1.60 -5.44 7.69
CA ILE A 307 0.74 -5.78 8.83
C ILE A 307 0.59 -4.54 9.71
N LEU A 308 -0.65 -4.14 9.98
CA LEU A 308 -0.98 -2.90 10.68
C LEU A 308 -1.38 -3.15 12.14
N ASP A 309 -2.16 -4.19 12.41
CA ASP A 309 -2.51 -4.66 13.76
C ASP A 309 -2.73 -6.18 13.76
N GLY A 310 -2.56 -6.79 14.92
CA GLY A 310 -2.73 -8.22 15.13
C GLY A 310 -1.57 -9.07 14.61
N GLU A 311 -1.85 -10.36 14.47
CA GLU A 311 -0.90 -11.38 14.04
C GLU A 311 -1.55 -12.25 12.95
N ILE A 312 -0.75 -12.69 11.99
CA ILE A 312 -1.22 -13.52 10.88
C ILE A 312 -0.12 -14.51 10.46
N THR A 313 -0.51 -15.74 10.12
CA THR A 313 0.39 -16.71 9.52
C THR A 313 0.23 -16.65 7.99
N LEU A 314 1.36 -16.48 7.28
CA LEU A 314 1.46 -16.66 5.83
C LEU A 314 1.96 -18.07 5.54
N THR A 315 1.23 -18.86 4.75
CA THR A 315 1.59 -20.23 4.38
C THR A 315 1.66 -20.39 2.85
N LEU A 316 2.73 -21.00 2.34
CA LEU A 316 2.96 -21.27 0.91
C LEU A 316 2.46 -22.67 0.50
N ASP A 317 2.53 -23.03 -0.78
CA ASP A 317 2.06 -24.32 -1.33
C ASP A 317 2.86 -25.54 -0.88
N GLY A 318 4.13 -25.37 -0.51
CA GLY A 318 4.97 -26.41 0.11
C GLY A 318 4.85 -26.53 1.64
N ASP A 319 3.75 -26.04 2.23
CA ASP A 319 3.48 -25.96 3.69
C ASP A 319 4.48 -25.12 4.52
N ALA A 320 5.47 -24.50 3.87
CA ALA A 320 6.33 -23.51 4.52
C ALA A 320 5.45 -22.36 5.03
N SER A 321 5.66 -21.96 6.29
CA SER A 321 4.90 -20.87 6.90
C SER A 321 5.76 -19.94 7.74
N VAL A 322 5.27 -18.72 7.89
CA VAL A 322 5.88 -17.68 8.72
C VAL A 322 4.78 -16.93 9.48
N ASP A 323 5.01 -16.68 10.76
CA ASP A 323 4.14 -15.83 11.57
C ASP A 323 4.61 -14.38 11.46
N LEU A 324 3.65 -13.46 11.31
CA LEU A 324 3.86 -12.04 11.08
C LEU A 324 3.08 -11.25 12.13
N SER A 325 3.65 -10.14 12.58
CA SER A 325 3.05 -9.22 13.56
C SER A 325 3.00 -7.79 13.02
N ALA A 326 2.27 -6.91 13.71
CA ALA A 326 2.19 -5.48 13.36
C ALA A 326 3.59 -4.86 13.12
N GLY A 327 3.73 -4.16 11.99
CA GLY A 327 5.00 -3.60 11.50
C GLY A 327 5.71 -4.47 10.46
N ASP A 328 5.48 -5.79 10.45
CA ASP A 328 6.11 -6.70 9.49
C ASP A 328 5.65 -6.39 8.05
N CYS A 329 6.57 -6.55 7.13
CA CYS A 329 6.42 -6.30 5.70
C CYS A 329 6.54 -7.62 4.93
N VAL A 330 5.72 -7.82 3.91
CA VAL A 330 5.85 -8.92 2.96
C VAL A 330 5.93 -8.38 1.55
N VAL A 331 6.89 -8.89 0.78
CA VAL A 331 6.94 -8.73 -0.68
C VAL A 331 6.50 -10.07 -1.27
N GLN A 332 5.23 -10.16 -1.65
CA GLN A 332 4.63 -11.35 -2.26
C GLN A 332 4.89 -11.32 -3.77
N ARG A 333 5.59 -12.30 -4.32
CA ARG A 333 6.04 -12.31 -5.73
C ARG A 333 5.29 -13.36 -6.55
N GLY A 334 3.96 -13.24 -6.61
CA GLY A 334 3.08 -14.13 -7.38
C GLY A 334 2.95 -15.56 -6.85
N THR A 335 3.42 -15.82 -5.63
CA THR A 335 3.43 -17.16 -5.03
C THR A 335 2.06 -17.62 -4.56
N TRP A 336 1.80 -18.93 -4.63
CA TRP A 336 0.66 -19.56 -3.97
C TRP A 336 0.74 -19.38 -2.47
N HIS A 337 -0.32 -18.85 -1.87
CA HIS A 337 -0.30 -18.53 -0.46
C HIS A 337 -1.67 -18.56 0.22
N THR A 338 -1.66 -18.60 1.56
CA THR A 338 -2.84 -18.53 2.43
C THR A 338 -2.51 -17.66 3.64
N TRP A 339 -3.44 -16.77 4.00
CA TRP A 339 -3.38 -15.95 5.21
C TRP A 339 -4.30 -16.55 6.27
N THR A 340 -3.73 -16.96 7.41
CA THR A 340 -4.50 -17.57 8.50
C THR A 340 -4.34 -16.77 9.78
N ASN A 341 -5.44 -16.26 10.33
CA ASN A 341 -5.44 -15.68 11.66
C ASN A 341 -5.71 -16.77 12.70
N ARG A 342 -4.70 -17.05 13.52
CA ARG A 342 -4.77 -18.03 14.63
C ARG A 342 -5.00 -17.36 15.98
N GLY A 343 -5.00 -16.03 16.02
CA GLY A 343 -5.16 -15.22 17.22
C GLY A 343 -6.61 -15.01 17.64
N ASP A 344 -6.77 -14.32 18.76
CA ASP A 344 -8.05 -13.98 19.40
C ASP A 344 -8.56 -12.58 19.02
N ARG A 345 -7.75 -11.80 18.30
CA ARG A 345 -8.11 -10.48 17.75
C ARG A 345 -8.09 -10.50 16.22
N PRO A 346 -8.83 -9.59 15.54
CA PRO A 346 -8.69 -9.41 14.11
C PRO A 346 -7.23 -9.04 13.76
N CYS A 347 -6.78 -9.47 12.59
CA CYS A 347 -5.57 -8.93 11.97
C CYS A 347 -5.99 -7.95 10.88
N VAL A 348 -5.31 -6.80 10.83
CA VAL A 348 -5.50 -5.78 9.79
C VAL A 348 -4.19 -5.62 9.04
N PHE A 349 -4.23 -5.72 7.72
CA PHE A 349 -3.09 -5.44 6.86
C PHE A 349 -3.52 -4.63 5.64
N GLN A 350 -2.56 -3.94 5.04
CA GLN A 350 -2.72 -3.31 3.73
C GLN A 350 -1.85 -4.02 2.70
N ALA A 351 -2.29 -4.01 1.45
CA ALA A 351 -1.56 -4.55 0.32
C ALA A 351 -1.61 -3.54 -0.83
N THR A 352 -0.45 -3.20 -1.38
CA THR A 352 -0.34 -2.51 -2.66
C THR A 352 0.05 -3.54 -3.71
N LEU A 353 -0.88 -3.88 -4.59
CA LEU A 353 -0.72 -4.88 -5.64
C LEU A 353 -0.32 -4.18 -6.93
N LEU A 354 0.79 -4.62 -7.53
CA LEU A 354 1.31 -4.11 -8.79
C LEU A 354 1.11 -5.20 -9.85
N THR A 355 0.34 -4.91 -10.90
CA THR A 355 0.13 -5.87 -12.01
C THR A 355 1.45 -6.23 -12.67
N ALA A 356 1.61 -7.52 -12.99
CA ALA A 356 2.70 -8.06 -13.80
C ALA A 356 2.15 -9.06 -14.83
N ASP A 357 2.98 -9.47 -15.80
CA ASP A 357 2.63 -10.61 -16.66
C ASP A 357 2.81 -11.93 -15.89
N PRO A 358 1.99 -12.98 -16.18
CA PRO A 358 2.14 -14.28 -15.53
C PRO A 358 3.55 -14.86 -15.75
N LEU A 359 4.12 -15.53 -14.73
CA LEU A 359 5.41 -16.22 -14.90
C LEU A 359 5.29 -17.35 -15.95
N GLU A 360 6.32 -17.48 -16.79
CA GLU A 360 6.38 -18.56 -17.79
C GLU A 360 6.39 -19.95 -17.15
N LEU A 361 6.89 -20.07 -15.92
CA LEU A 361 6.91 -21.32 -15.12
C LEU A 361 5.52 -21.92 -14.85
N TYR A 362 4.46 -21.18 -15.16
CA TYR A 362 3.07 -21.60 -14.95
C TYR A 362 2.36 -22.06 -16.23
N ARG A 363 3.05 -22.07 -17.37
CA ARG A 363 2.58 -22.61 -18.65
C ARG A 363 3.14 -24.01 -18.87
#